data_AF-R9QQ00-F1
#
_entry.id   AF-R9QQ00-F1
#
_cell.length_a   1.000
_cell.length_b   1.000
_cell.length_c   1.000
_cell.angle_alpha   90.00
_cell.angle_beta   90.00
_cell.angle_gamma   90.00
#
_symmetry.space_group_name_H-M   'P 1'
#
loop_
_entity.id
_entity.type
_entity.pdbx_description
1 polymer ?
#
loop_
_entity_poly.entity_id
_entity_poly.type
_entity_poly.pdbx_seq_one_letter_code
_entity_poly.pdbx_strand_id
1 'polypeptide(L)'
;MPKFSSPSSYILLFSLALCFCSSSNAGSSHEFPVNVPPAEFAGSLRTTIDAIRKVIPIVSQFGSFFGDFRLSNAISDCLDLLDFSADQLSWSLFASQNPNGKHNSTGDVASDLRTWLSAAMANQETCIEGFEGTNGIAKTVVAGGLNQVTSLVSDLLTMVQPPGSDSRSNGDRKVAEKNRFPSWFEREDQKLLQANGVTADAVVALDGTGTFTNIMDAVPAAPDYSMNRHVIYIKKGLYKENVEIKKKKWNQMMVGDGINGTIISGNRSYVDGWTTFRSATFAVSGRGFIARDITFENTAGPQKHHAVALRSDSDLSVFFRCAIKGYQDSLYTHTMRQFFRECKITGTVDFIFADASVVFQNCQILAKQGLPNQKNTITAQGRKDPNQPTGFSIQFCNISADADLLPFVNSTPTYLGRPRKLYSRTIIMQSYIGNAVRPQGWLEWNQDFALDTLYYAEFMNFGPGAGLGGRVQWPGYHALNNSAQAGNFTVARLIEGDLWLPSTGVKYTAGLGA
;
A
#
# COMPACT_ATOMS: atom_id res chain seq x y z
N MET A 1 -51.13 -72.19 16.90
CA MET A 1 -51.22 -72.68 15.51
C MET A 1 -52.63 -72.47 15.02
N PRO A 2 -52.82 -71.56 14.06
CA PRO A 2 -53.41 -71.98 12.79
C PRO A 2 -52.67 -71.36 11.59
N LYS A 3 -52.58 -72.10 10.47
CA LYS A 3 -52.18 -71.57 9.17
C LYS A 3 -53.44 -71.48 8.30
N PHE A 4 -53.75 -70.25 7.90
CA PHE A 4 -54.78 -69.94 6.91
C PHE A 4 -54.19 -69.85 5.51
N SER A 5 -55.09 -70.13 4.57
CA SER A 5 -54.96 -70.29 3.13
C SER A 5 -54.55 -69.03 2.35
N SER A 6 -53.89 -69.29 1.22
CA SER A 6 -53.51 -68.34 0.17
C SER A 6 -54.72 -67.83 -0.64
N PRO A 7 -54.73 -66.56 -1.07
CA PRO A 7 -55.51 -66.11 -2.21
C PRO A 7 -54.67 -65.43 -3.32
N SER A 8 -55.15 -65.65 -4.54
CA SER A 8 -55.39 -64.70 -5.64
C SER A 8 -54.30 -63.74 -6.13
N SER A 9 -54.03 -63.90 -7.43
CA SER A 9 -53.24 -63.07 -8.34
C SER A 9 -53.63 -61.60 -8.37
N TYR A 10 -52.61 -60.71 -8.33
CA TYR A 10 -52.69 -59.34 -8.82
C TYR A 10 -51.45 -59.02 -9.67
N ILE A 11 -51.72 -58.53 -10.87
CA ILE A 11 -50.76 -58.03 -11.86
C ILE A 11 -50.21 -56.69 -11.36
N LEU A 12 -48.89 -56.59 -11.17
CA LEU A 12 -48.18 -55.36 -10.80
C LEU A 12 -47.46 -54.80 -12.02
N LEU A 13 -47.98 -53.69 -12.54
CA LEU A 13 -47.36 -52.82 -13.54
C LEU A 13 -46.14 -52.12 -12.92
N PHE A 14 -44.94 -52.50 -13.33
CA PHE A 14 -43.72 -51.73 -13.07
C PHE A 14 -43.69 -50.50 -13.98
N SER A 15 -43.97 -49.33 -13.40
CA SER A 15 -43.78 -48.04 -14.07
C SER A 15 -42.31 -47.64 -13.91
N LEU A 16 -41.52 -47.76 -14.98
CA LEU A 16 -40.17 -47.21 -15.05
C LEU A 16 -40.29 -45.68 -15.11
N ALA A 17 -40.09 -44.99 -14.00
CA ALA A 17 -39.93 -43.54 -14.00
C ALA A 17 -38.55 -43.21 -14.58
N LEU A 18 -38.52 -42.90 -15.88
CA LEU A 18 -37.40 -42.21 -16.52
C LEU A 18 -37.26 -40.84 -15.86
N CYS A 19 -36.31 -40.72 -14.95
CA CYS A 19 -35.89 -39.43 -14.41
C CYS A 19 -35.17 -38.67 -15.52
N PHE A 20 -35.91 -37.88 -16.29
CA PHE A 20 -35.33 -36.82 -17.10
C PHE A 20 -34.73 -35.81 -16.12
N CYS A 21 -33.41 -35.89 -15.91
CA CYS A 21 -32.65 -34.73 -15.43
C CYS A 21 -32.76 -33.66 -16.51
N SER A 22 -33.77 -32.81 -16.39
CA SER A 22 -33.78 -31.49 -17.00
C SER A 22 -32.48 -30.81 -16.57
N SER A 23 -31.60 -30.57 -17.55
CA SER A 23 -30.41 -29.75 -17.41
C SER A 23 -30.83 -28.36 -16.93
N SER A 24 -30.83 -28.17 -15.61
CA SER A 24 -30.83 -26.85 -15.00
C SER A 24 -29.52 -26.18 -15.38
N ASN A 25 -29.63 -25.00 -16.00
CA ASN A 25 -28.51 -24.11 -16.28
C ASN A 25 -27.56 -24.07 -15.09
N ALA A 26 -26.36 -24.62 -15.26
CA ALA A 26 -25.26 -24.41 -14.36
C ALA A 26 -24.92 -22.93 -14.39
N GLY A 27 -25.36 -22.19 -13.37
CA GLY A 27 -24.78 -20.90 -13.04
C GLY A 27 -23.27 -21.09 -12.86
N SER A 28 -22.48 -20.27 -13.54
CA SER A 28 -21.02 -20.35 -13.52
C SER A 28 -20.49 -20.40 -12.10
N SER A 29 -19.97 -21.56 -11.67
CA SER A 29 -19.12 -21.64 -10.50
C SER A 29 -17.90 -20.78 -10.76
N HIS A 30 -17.84 -19.59 -10.15
CA HIS A 30 -16.60 -18.82 -10.12
C HIS A 30 -15.56 -19.66 -9.37
N GLU A 31 -14.63 -20.23 -10.11
CA GLU A 31 -13.49 -20.95 -9.58
C GLU A 31 -12.66 -19.97 -8.72
N PHE A 32 -12.30 -20.38 -7.50
CA PHE A 32 -11.50 -19.55 -6.59
C PHE A 32 -10.13 -19.28 -7.26
N PRO A 33 -9.59 -18.04 -7.27
CA PRO A 33 -8.52 -17.62 -8.19
C PRO A 33 -7.12 -18.06 -7.74
N VAL A 34 -6.94 -19.37 -7.63
CA VAL A 34 -5.69 -20.04 -7.25
C VAL A 34 -5.34 -21.13 -8.25
N ASN A 35 -4.05 -21.40 -8.38
CA ASN A 35 -3.47 -22.41 -9.25
C ASN A 35 -3.41 -23.80 -8.60
N VAL A 36 -3.92 -23.95 -7.38
CA VAL A 36 -3.88 -25.17 -6.56
C VAL A 36 -5.27 -25.45 -5.97
N PRO A 37 -5.58 -26.68 -5.52
CA PRO A 37 -6.83 -26.95 -4.83
C PRO A 37 -7.05 -25.98 -3.65
N PRO A 38 -8.26 -25.41 -3.46
CA PRO A 38 -8.51 -24.44 -2.37
C PRO A 38 -8.16 -24.96 -0.97
N ALA A 39 -8.28 -26.27 -0.74
CA ALA A 39 -7.89 -26.92 0.51
C ALA A 39 -6.37 -26.91 0.74
N GLU A 40 -5.58 -27.06 -0.32
CA GLU A 40 -4.11 -26.97 -0.28
C GLU A 40 -3.68 -25.53 0.05
N PHE A 41 -4.23 -24.54 -0.67
CA PHE A 41 -3.97 -23.13 -0.38
C PHE A 41 -4.33 -22.74 1.07
N ALA A 42 -5.50 -23.16 1.54
CA ALA A 42 -5.93 -22.95 2.93
C ALA A 42 -5.01 -23.66 3.94
N GLY A 43 -4.47 -24.83 3.59
CA GLY A 43 -3.46 -25.55 4.38
C GLY A 43 -2.17 -24.74 4.51
N SER A 44 -1.61 -24.28 3.39
CA SER A 44 -0.41 -23.45 3.34
C SER A 44 -0.56 -22.14 4.12
N LEU A 45 -1.74 -21.50 4.04
CA LEU A 45 -2.07 -20.32 4.85
C LEU A 45 -2.01 -20.61 6.35
N ARG A 46 -2.61 -21.71 6.81
CA ARG A 46 -2.56 -22.13 8.23
C ARG A 46 -1.13 -22.40 8.68
N THR A 47 -0.35 -23.12 7.88
CA THR A 47 1.07 -23.37 8.15
C THR A 47 1.86 -22.07 8.30
N THR A 48 1.59 -21.09 7.45
CA THR A 48 2.27 -19.78 7.49
C THR A 48 1.86 -18.98 8.73
N ILE A 49 0.57 -18.96 9.09
CA ILE A 49 0.08 -18.34 10.33
C ILE A 49 0.73 -18.98 11.56
N ASP A 50 0.84 -20.30 11.59
CA ASP A 50 1.49 -21.01 12.69
C ASP A 50 3.00 -20.73 12.77
N ALA A 51 3.67 -20.53 11.62
CA ALA A 51 5.06 -20.09 11.60
C ALA A 51 5.21 -18.70 12.22
N ILE A 52 4.35 -17.74 11.88
CA ILE A 52 4.32 -16.40 12.51
C ILE A 52 4.12 -16.50 14.02
N ARG A 53 3.15 -17.31 14.47
CA ARG A 53 2.86 -17.51 15.89
C ARG A 53 4.05 -18.08 16.67
N LYS A 54 4.92 -18.86 16.02
CA LYS A 54 6.16 -19.38 16.61
C LYS A 54 7.26 -18.32 16.71
N VAL A 55 7.25 -17.29 15.86
CA VAL A 55 8.23 -16.20 15.89
C VAL A 55 7.90 -15.16 16.97
N ILE A 56 6.61 -14.89 17.23
CA ILE A 56 6.17 -13.95 18.27
C ILE A 56 6.89 -14.15 19.62
N PRO A 57 6.89 -15.35 20.24
CA PRO A 57 7.56 -15.55 21.53
C PRO A 57 9.08 -15.37 21.44
N ILE A 58 9.71 -15.65 20.28
CA ILE A 58 11.14 -15.43 20.07
C ILE A 58 11.46 -13.93 20.13
N VAL A 59 10.64 -13.10 19.48
CA VAL A 59 10.78 -11.64 19.50
C VAL A 59 10.52 -11.10 20.91
N SER A 60 9.46 -11.58 21.58
CA SER A 60 9.09 -11.12 22.91
C SER A 60 10.15 -11.40 23.99
N GLN A 61 10.99 -12.44 23.82
CA GLN A 61 12.09 -12.74 24.74
C GLN A 61 13.10 -11.59 24.87
N PHE A 62 13.27 -10.79 23.82
CA PHE A 62 14.17 -9.64 23.85
C PHE A 62 13.53 -8.41 24.52
N GLY A 63 12.22 -8.41 24.78
CA GLY A 63 11.48 -7.28 25.36
C GLY A 63 11.84 -6.96 26.81
N SER A 64 12.52 -7.88 27.50
CA SER A 64 12.99 -7.72 28.89
C SER A 64 14.35 -7.00 29.00
N PHE A 65 15.01 -6.65 27.89
CA PHE A 65 16.25 -5.87 27.90
C PHE A 65 15.95 -4.39 28.20
N PHE A 66 15.94 -4.05 29.49
CA PHE A 66 15.83 -2.67 29.96
C PHE A 66 17.06 -1.85 29.53
N GLY A 67 16.83 -0.68 28.91
CA GLY A 67 17.86 0.36 28.71
C GLY A 67 18.23 0.68 27.26
N ASP A 68 17.91 -0.17 26.27
CA ASP A 68 18.14 0.15 24.85
C ASP A 68 16.84 0.62 24.18
N PHE A 69 16.69 1.94 24.04
CA PHE A 69 15.53 2.57 23.44
C PHE A 69 15.27 2.12 22.00
N ARG A 70 16.33 1.92 21.20
CA ARG A 70 16.19 1.51 19.79
C ARG A 70 15.76 0.06 19.70
N LEU A 71 16.38 -0.82 20.48
CA LEU A 71 15.99 -2.22 20.55
C LEU A 71 14.53 -2.37 21.01
N SER A 72 14.11 -1.59 22.01
CA SER A 72 12.73 -1.62 22.50
C SER A 72 11.71 -1.22 21.41
N ASN A 73 12.01 -0.18 20.64
CA ASN A 73 11.19 0.21 19.47
C ASN A 73 11.19 -0.87 18.39
N ALA A 74 12.34 -1.48 18.08
CA ALA A 74 12.47 -2.55 17.08
C ALA A 74 11.64 -3.79 17.44
N ILE A 75 11.63 -4.18 18.72
CA ILE A 75 10.81 -5.28 19.23
C ILE A 75 9.33 -4.94 19.10
N SER A 76 8.91 -3.75 19.54
CA SER A 76 7.52 -3.31 19.43
C SER A 76 7.06 -3.27 17.97
N ASP A 77 7.90 -2.77 17.06
CA ASP A 77 7.64 -2.79 15.61
C ASP A 77 7.43 -4.19 15.11
N CYS A 78 8.35 -5.09 15.44
CA CYS A 78 8.27 -6.44 14.95
C CYS A 78 7.00 -7.16 15.42
N LEU A 79 6.59 -6.95 16.66
CA LEU A 79 5.35 -7.53 17.20
C LEU A 79 4.12 -6.97 16.49
N ASP A 80 4.05 -5.66 16.27
CA ASP A 80 2.94 -5.03 15.51
C ASP A 80 2.90 -5.54 14.05
N LEU A 81 4.06 -5.68 13.40
CA LEU A 81 4.18 -6.18 12.03
C LEU A 81 3.82 -7.66 11.89
N LEU A 82 4.20 -8.49 12.87
CA LEU A 82 3.79 -9.90 12.96
C LEU A 82 2.26 -10.02 13.14
N ASP A 83 1.68 -9.16 13.99
CA ASP A 83 0.24 -9.10 14.21
C ASP A 83 -0.52 -8.62 12.96
N PHE A 84 0.00 -7.65 12.21
CA PHE A 84 -0.53 -7.26 10.90
C PHE A 84 -0.48 -8.41 9.89
N SER A 85 0.63 -9.15 9.86
CA SER A 85 0.80 -10.26 8.93
C SER A 85 -0.14 -11.43 9.24
N ALA A 86 -0.36 -11.71 10.53
CA ALA A 86 -1.34 -12.70 10.96
C ALA A 86 -2.76 -12.35 10.52
N ASP A 87 -3.16 -11.08 10.60
CA ASP A 87 -4.46 -10.60 10.12
C ASP A 87 -4.59 -10.76 8.60
N GLN A 88 -3.58 -10.34 7.85
CA GLN A 88 -3.57 -10.40 6.38
C GLN A 88 -3.68 -11.84 5.86
N LEU A 89 -2.96 -12.78 6.48
CA LEU A 89 -3.09 -14.21 6.18
C LEU A 89 -4.45 -14.77 6.61
N SER A 90 -5.00 -14.30 7.73
CA SER A 90 -6.34 -14.71 8.20
C SER A 90 -7.44 -14.21 7.27
N TRP A 91 -7.34 -12.98 6.75
CA TRP A 91 -8.23 -12.46 5.71
C TRP A 91 -8.13 -13.29 4.43
N SER A 92 -6.91 -13.67 4.04
CA SER A 92 -6.68 -14.54 2.89
C SER A 92 -7.33 -15.92 3.06
N LEU A 93 -7.25 -16.50 4.26
CA LEU A 93 -7.88 -17.76 4.62
C LEU A 93 -9.41 -17.66 4.65
N PHE A 94 -9.95 -16.55 5.16
CA PHE A 94 -11.39 -16.32 5.14
C PHE A 94 -11.91 -16.16 3.71
N ALA A 95 -11.22 -15.38 2.88
CA ALA A 95 -11.58 -15.20 1.47
C ALA A 95 -11.50 -16.53 0.68
N SER A 96 -10.57 -17.43 1.04
CA SER A 96 -10.49 -18.75 0.40
C SER A 96 -11.63 -19.70 0.76
N GLN A 97 -12.23 -19.52 1.94
CA GLN A 97 -13.35 -20.33 2.41
C GLN A 97 -14.70 -19.71 2.05
N ASN A 98 -14.76 -18.39 1.96
CA ASN A 98 -15.94 -17.62 1.60
C ASN A 98 -15.62 -16.52 0.57
N PRO A 99 -15.46 -16.89 -0.72
CA PRO A 99 -15.06 -15.96 -1.77
C PRO A 99 -16.04 -14.79 -1.99
N ASN A 100 -17.31 -14.97 -1.63
CA ASN A 100 -18.35 -13.94 -1.71
C ASN A 100 -18.55 -13.18 -0.38
N GLY A 101 -17.57 -13.20 0.51
CA GLY A 101 -17.62 -12.51 1.79
C GLY A 101 -17.83 -11.00 1.62
N LYS A 102 -18.77 -10.44 2.41
CA LYS A 102 -19.12 -9.00 2.38
C LYS A 102 -17.98 -8.03 2.69
N HIS A 103 -16.84 -8.53 3.20
CA HIS A 103 -15.73 -7.72 3.71
C HIS A 103 -14.48 -7.74 2.82
N ASN A 104 -14.52 -8.37 1.64
CA ASN A 104 -13.42 -8.32 0.68
C ASN A 104 -13.10 -6.86 0.32
N SER A 105 -11.83 -6.58 0.02
CA SER A 105 -11.34 -5.22 -0.10
C SER A 105 -11.95 -4.50 -1.29
N THR A 106 -11.62 -4.99 -2.48
CA THR A 106 -12.13 -4.47 -3.76
C THR A 106 -13.28 -5.28 -4.31
N GLY A 107 -13.50 -6.48 -3.78
CA GLY A 107 -14.41 -7.48 -4.36
C GLY A 107 -13.76 -8.34 -5.45
N ASP A 108 -12.53 -8.01 -5.88
CA ASP A 108 -11.67 -8.90 -6.67
C ASP A 108 -10.79 -9.72 -5.71
N VAL A 109 -11.19 -10.98 -5.50
CA VAL A 109 -10.52 -11.87 -4.55
C VAL A 109 -9.06 -12.13 -4.92
N ALA A 110 -8.73 -12.22 -6.21
CA ALA A 110 -7.36 -12.49 -6.64
C ALA A 110 -6.44 -11.30 -6.32
N SER A 111 -6.90 -10.09 -6.65
CA SER A 111 -6.19 -8.86 -6.34
C SER A 111 -6.01 -8.70 -4.83
N ASP A 112 -7.09 -8.88 -4.06
CA ASP A 112 -7.07 -8.74 -2.60
C ASP A 112 -6.11 -9.74 -1.92
N LEU A 113 -6.12 -11.01 -2.33
CA LEU A 113 -5.18 -12.03 -1.84
C LEU A 113 -3.73 -11.64 -2.11
N ARG A 114 -3.41 -11.21 -3.34
CA ARG A 114 -2.04 -10.81 -3.70
C ARG A 114 -1.61 -9.58 -2.91
N THR A 115 -2.50 -8.61 -2.70
CA THR A 115 -2.23 -7.42 -1.90
C THR A 115 -1.92 -7.79 -0.44
N TRP A 116 -2.74 -8.63 0.19
CA TRP A 116 -2.53 -9.04 1.59
C TRP A 116 -1.28 -9.90 1.80
N LEU A 117 -1.05 -10.88 0.93
CA LEU A 117 0.16 -11.72 0.98
C LEU A 117 1.43 -10.88 0.75
N SER A 118 1.38 -9.94 -0.19
CA SER A 118 2.51 -9.03 -0.44
C SER A 118 2.80 -8.13 0.75
N ALA A 119 1.77 -7.64 1.44
CA ALA A 119 1.94 -6.87 2.68
C ALA A 119 2.54 -7.72 3.81
N ALA A 120 2.09 -8.98 3.97
CA ALA A 120 2.62 -9.90 4.97
C ALA A 120 4.12 -10.19 4.76
N MET A 121 4.57 -10.22 3.51
CA MET A 121 5.99 -10.34 3.17
C MET A 121 6.78 -9.10 3.58
N ALA A 122 6.34 -7.91 3.15
CA ALA A 122 7.01 -6.64 3.43
C ALA A 122 7.06 -6.32 4.94
N ASN A 123 6.06 -6.76 5.71
CA ASN A 123 6.05 -6.67 7.16
C ASN A 123 7.22 -7.42 7.80
N GLN A 124 7.54 -8.63 7.32
CA GLN A 124 8.67 -9.40 7.88
C GLN A 124 10.00 -8.71 7.62
N GLU A 125 10.17 -8.16 6.43
CA GLU A 125 11.37 -7.39 6.09
C GLU A 125 11.53 -6.16 6.96
N THR A 126 10.45 -5.42 7.15
CA THR A 126 10.44 -4.22 7.99
C THR A 126 10.78 -4.57 9.44
N CYS A 127 10.30 -5.71 9.95
CA CYS A 127 10.70 -6.18 11.27
C CYS A 127 12.22 -6.42 11.31
N ILE A 128 12.79 -7.17 10.36
CA ILE A 128 14.24 -7.48 10.34
C ILE A 128 15.08 -6.20 10.28
N GLU A 129 14.67 -5.25 9.45
CA GLU A 129 15.34 -3.96 9.27
C GLU A 129 15.22 -3.06 10.52
N GLY A 130 14.14 -3.18 11.29
CA GLY A 130 13.96 -2.46 12.55
C GLY A 130 15.06 -2.73 13.57
N PHE A 131 15.71 -3.90 13.50
CA PHE A 131 16.84 -4.25 14.37
C PHE A 131 18.21 -3.71 13.88
N GLU A 132 18.26 -2.96 12.77
CA GLU A 132 19.48 -2.28 12.36
C GLU A 132 19.94 -1.24 13.39
N GLY A 133 21.25 -1.18 13.64
CA GLY A 133 21.81 -0.33 14.70
C GLY A 133 21.62 -0.85 16.13
N THR A 134 21.17 -2.09 16.31
CA THR A 134 21.12 -2.79 17.62
C THR A 134 22.31 -3.77 17.80
N ASN A 135 22.36 -4.51 18.92
CA ASN A 135 23.44 -5.45 19.28
C ASN A 135 23.61 -6.68 18.35
N GLY A 136 22.85 -6.79 17.26
CA GLY A 136 23.00 -7.78 16.19
C GLY A 136 22.51 -9.20 16.51
N ILE A 137 22.61 -9.65 17.77
CA ILE A 137 22.15 -10.98 18.20
C ILE A 137 20.63 -11.11 18.00
N ALA A 138 19.87 -10.10 18.45
CA ALA A 138 18.42 -10.07 18.26
C ALA A 138 18.06 -10.13 16.76
N LYS A 139 18.77 -9.36 15.92
CA LYS A 139 18.57 -9.37 14.46
C LYS A 139 18.76 -10.77 13.87
N THR A 140 19.85 -11.46 14.20
CA THR A 140 20.16 -12.80 13.65
C THR A 140 19.10 -13.83 14.02
N VAL A 141 18.71 -13.87 15.30
CA VAL A 141 17.71 -14.83 15.80
C VAL A 141 16.34 -14.58 15.17
N VAL A 142 15.90 -13.31 15.15
CA VAL A 142 14.61 -12.92 14.58
C VAL A 142 14.59 -13.14 13.07
N ALA A 143 15.68 -12.81 12.36
CA ALA A 143 15.78 -13.03 10.92
C ALA A 143 15.66 -14.51 10.53
N GLY A 144 16.19 -15.44 11.33
CA GLY A 144 16.07 -16.87 11.05
C GLY A 144 14.60 -17.34 10.91
N GLY A 145 13.76 -16.99 11.90
CA GLY A 145 12.33 -17.33 11.88
C GLY A 145 11.57 -16.58 10.79
N LEU A 146 11.89 -15.31 10.57
CA LEU A 146 11.21 -14.46 9.58
C LEU A 146 11.55 -14.79 8.13
N ASN A 147 12.76 -15.29 7.86
CA ASN A 147 13.13 -15.78 6.54
C ASN A 147 12.30 -17.00 6.16
N GLN A 148 12.01 -17.89 7.11
CA GLN A 148 11.09 -19.01 6.89
C GLN A 148 9.69 -18.52 6.55
N VAL A 149 9.15 -17.56 7.33
CA VAL A 149 7.83 -16.96 7.05
C VAL A 149 7.81 -16.30 5.66
N THR A 150 8.86 -15.54 5.32
CA THR A 150 9.00 -14.89 4.01
C THR A 150 8.94 -15.91 2.87
N SER A 151 9.63 -17.05 3.00
CA SER A 151 9.60 -18.13 2.02
C SER A 151 8.19 -18.72 1.85
N LEU A 152 7.51 -19.00 2.96
CA LEU A 152 6.14 -19.54 2.94
C LEU A 152 5.14 -18.57 2.29
N VAL A 153 5.31 -17.26 2.54
CA VAL A 153 4.49 -16.22 1.90
C VAL A 153 4.80 -16.10 0.40
N SER A 154 6.07 -16.25 0.00
CA SER A 154 6.46 -16.30 -1.42
C SER A 154 5.79 -17.48 -2.12
N ASP A 155 5.82 -18.68 -1.53
CA ASP A 155 5.13 -19.86 -2.06
C ASP A 155 3.62 -19.59 -2.22
N LEU A 156 2.97 -18.99 -1.23
CA LEU A 156 1.57 -18.59 -1.30
C LEU A 156 1.28 -17.61 -2.44
N LEU A 157 2.17 -16.65 -2.72
CA LEU A 157 1.99 -15.72 -3.83
C LEU A 157 2.02 -16.43 -5.19
N THR A 158 2.83 -17.47 -5.36
CA THR A 158 2.86 -18.27 -6.60
C THR A 158 1.57 -19.06 -6.83
N MET A 159 0.86 -19.40 -5.75
CA MET A 159 -0.40 -20.12 -5.80
C MET A 159 -1.58 -19.24 -6.25
N VAL A 160 -1.48 -17.90 -6.17
CA VAL A 160 -2.58 -16.99 -6.54
C VAL A 160 -2.44 -16.51 -7.98
N GLN A 161 -3.51 -16.63 -8.76
CA GLN A 161 -3.52 -16.19 -10.17
C GLN A 161 -3.24 -14.68 -10.28
N PRO A 162 -2.42 -14.23 -11.24
CA PRO A 162 -2.25 -12.79 -11.50
C PRO A 162 -3.53 -12.20 -12.10
N PRO A 163 -3.80 -10.89 -11.86
CA PRO A 163 -4.94 -10.21 -12.45
C PRO A 163 -4.88 -10.26 -13.98
N GLY A 164 -5.95 -10.73 -14.64
CA GLY A 164 -6.04 -10.77 -16.10
C GLY A 164 -5.53 -12.06 -16.78
N SER A 165 -5.35 -13.15 -16.02
CA SER A 165 -5.10 -14.49 -16.58
C SER A 165 -6.32 -15.12 -17.30
N ASP A 166 -7.50 -14.50 -17.17
CA ASP A 166 -8.64 -14.77 -18.05
C ASP A 166 -8.29 -14.37 -19.48
N SER A 167 -8.00 -15.36 -20.31
CA SER A 167 -7.74 -15.27 -21.76
C SER A 167 -8.97 -14.87 -22.58
N ARG A 168 -9.68 -13.81 -22.19
CA ARG A 168 -10.75 -13.20 -22.98
C ARG A 168 -10.32 -11.80 -23.43
N SER A 169 -9.59 -11.82 -24.55
CA SER A 169 -9.53 -10.83 -25.63
C SER A 169 -9.46 -9.33 -25.27
N ASN A 170 -8.37 -8.71 -25.74
CA ASN A 170 -8.33 -7.30 -26.17
C ASN A 170 -9.64 -6.86 -26.85
N GLY A 171 -10.17 -5.72 -26.42
CA GLY A 171 -11.33 -5.05 -27.00
C GLY A 171 -12.51 -5.03 -26.03
N ASP A 172 -12.93 -3.82 -25.62
CA ASP A 172 -14.19 -3.59 -24.91
C ASP A 172 -14.37 -4.28 -23.54
N ARG A 173 -13.60 -3.87 -22.53
CA ARG A 173 -14.23 -3.66 -21.22
C ARG A 173 -15.08 -2.38 -21.33
N LYS A 174 -16.23 -2.49 -22.01
CA LYS A 174 -17.29 -1.50 -21.91
C LYS A 174 -17.53 -1.28 -20.43
N VAL A 175 -17.46 -0.01 -20.02
CA VAL A 175 -17.86 0.46 -18.69
C VAL A 175 -19.25 -0.09 -18.44
N ALA A 176 -19.34 -1.17 -17.68
CA ALA A 176 -20.60 -1.68 -17.17
C ALA A 176 -21.03 -0.72 -16.07
N GLU A 177 -21.68 0.36 -16.48
CA GLU A 177 -22.39 1.24 -15.58
C GLU A 177 -23.44 0.45 -14.77
N LYS A 178 -23.51 0.80 -13.49
CA LYS A 178 -24.49 0.43 -12.45
C LYS A 178 -24.30 -0.95 -11.82
N ASN A 179 -23.74 -0.90 -10.59
CA ASN A 179 -23.87 -1.89 -9.49
C ASN A 179 -22.73 -2.91 -9.29
N ARG A 180 -21.47 -2.48 -9.31
CA ARG A 180 -20.31 -3.29 -8.85
C ARG A 180 -19.47 -2.67 -7.74
N PHE A 181 -20.01 -1.70 -6.99
CA PHE A 181 -19.34 -1.28 -5.76
C PHE A 181 -19.54 -2.38 -4.70
N PRO A 182 -18.53 -2.73 -3.90
CA PRO A 182 -18.71 -3.64 -2.77
C PRO A 182 -19.88 -3.21 -1.90
N SER A 183 -20.66 -4.16 -1.36
CA SER A 183 -21.90 -3.86 -0.63
C SER A 183 -21.73 -2.99 0.61
N TRP A 184 -20.50 -2.86 1.09
CA TRP A 184 -20.15 -2.03 2.24
C TRP A 184 -19.87 -0.57 1.87
N PHE A 185 -19.85 -0.23 0.58
CA PHE A 185 -19.48 1.08 0.09
C PHE A 185 -20.72 1.92 -0.25
N GLU A 186 -20.99 2.98 0.53
CA GLU A 186 -22.08 3.92 0.29
C GLU A 186 -21.64 5.13 -0.56
N ARG A 187 -22.55 5.67 -1.40
CA ARG A 187 -22.25 6.77 -2.35
C ARG A 187 -22.09 8.15 -1.69
N GLU A 188 -22.21 8.23 -0.37
CA GLU A 188 -22.29 9.50 0.37
C GLU A 188 -20.94 10.24 0.42
N ASP A 189 -19.84 9.49 0.44
CA ASP A 189 -18.45 9.99 0.38
C ASP A 189 -18.20 10.94 -0.80
N GLN A 190 -18.82 10.66 -1.94
CA GLN A 190 -18.68 11.47 -3.16
C GLN A 190 -19.12 12.92 -2.96
N LYS A 191 -20.14 13.17 -2.11
CA LYS A 191 -20.65 14.52 -1.82
C LYS A 191 -19.75 15.27 -0.85
N LEU A 192 -19.14 14.57 0.10
CA LEU A 192 -18.27 15.15 1.13
C LEU A 192 -17.02 15.77 0.52
N LEU A 193 -16.45 15.19 -0.54
CA LEU A 193 -15.29 15.79 -1.21
C LEU A 193 -15.60 16.93 -2.19
N GLN A 194 -16.86 17.15 -2.56
CA GLN A 194 -17.23 18.23 -3.50
C GLN A 194 -17.79 19.48 -2.80
N ALA A 195 -18.22 19.39 -1.54
CA ALA A 195 -18.81 20.51 -0.80
C ALA A 195 -17.79 21.24 0.10
N ASN A 196 -17.75 22.58 0.06
CA ASN A 196 -17.07 23.45 1.05
C ASN A 196 -17.90 23.56 2.35
N GLY A 197 -18.28 22.41 2.90
CA GLY A 197 -19.22 22.27 4.01
C GLY A 197 -19.34 20.80 4.40
N VAL A 198 -18.18 20.18 4.67
CA VAL A 198 -18.09 18.78 5.11
C VAL A 198 -18.80 18.66 6.46
N THR A 199 -19.86 17.86 6.54
CA THR A 199 -20.44 17.49 7.84
C THR A 199 -19.40 16.66 8.59
N ALA A 200 -18.82 17.24 9.63
CA ALA A 200 -17.80 16.58 10.44
C ALA A 200 -18.46 15.85 11.61
N ASP A 201 -18.04 14.62 11.86
CA ASP A 201 -18.43 13.85 13.05
C ASP A 201 -17.65 14.32 14.28
N ALA A 202 -16.42 14.81 14.07
CA ALA A 202 -15.58 15.41 15.10
C ALA A 202 -14.85 16.65 14.56
N VAL A 203 -14.67 17.66 15.41
CA VAL A 203 -13.90 18.87 15.08
C VAL A 203 -12.72 18.98 16.02
N VAL A 204 -11.52 19.18 15.47
CA VAL A 204 -10.29 19.44 16.22
C VAL A 204 -9.88 20.89 16.01
N ALA A 205 -9.69 21.64 17.10
CA ALA A 205 -9.28 23.05 17.04
C ALA A 205 -8.41 23.45 18.24
N LEU A 206 -7.23 24.01 17.96
CA LEU A 206 -6.28 24.48 19.00
C LEU A 206 -6.83 25.64 19.84
N ASP A 207 -7.77 26.41 19.32
CA ASP A 207 -8.40 27.55 19.99
C ASP A 207 -9.56 27.14 20.94
N GLY A 208 -9.82 25.83 21.07
CA GLY A 208 -10.89 25.29 21.92
C GLY A 208 -12.29 25.40 21.32
N THR A 209 -12.43 25.83 20.07
CA THR A 209 -13.74 25.94 19.39
C THR A 209 -14.21 24.64 18.72
N GLY A 210 -13.45 23.55 18.88
CA GLY A 210 -13.76 22.21 18.39
C GLY A 210 -14.18 21.27 19.53
N THR A 211 -14.59 20.06 19.17
CA THR A 211 -14.86 18.97 20.13
C THR A 211 -13.59 18.50 20.84
N PHE A 212 -12.46 18.54 20.14
CA PHE A 212 -11.14 18.16 20.65
C PHE A 212 -10.11 19.27 20.39
N THR A 213 -9.07 19.32 21.20
CA THR A 213 -7.90 20.19 20.98
C THR A 213 -6.76 19.46 20.27
N ASN A 214 -6.58 18.18 20.57
CA ASN A 214 -5.57 17.30 19.99
C ASN A 214 -6.18 16.37 18.95
N ILE A 215 -5.41 16.01 17.93
CA ILE A 215 -5.86 15.10 16.87
C ILE A 215 -5.99 13.66 17.40
N MET A 216 -5.03 13.23 18.23
CA MET A 216 -5.06 11.86 18.78
C MET A 216 -6.27 11.57 19.67
N ASP A 217 -6.87 12.60 20.28
CA ASP A 217 -8.06 12.46 21.11
C ASP A 217 -9.32 12.23 20.26
N ALA A 218 -9.33 12.70 19.01
CA ALA A 218 -10.45 12.52 18.08
C ALA A 218 -10.47 11.13 17.40
N VAL A 219 -9.30 10.53 17.16
CA VAL A 219 -9.17 9.21 16.53
C VAL A 219 -9.99 8.09 17.21
N PRO A 220 -10.03 7.95 18.55
CA PRO A 220 -10.81 6.88 19.18
C PRO A 220 -12.32 7.07 19.09
N ALA A 221 -12.82 8.26 18.73
CA ALA A 221 -14.26 8.54 18.62
C ALA A 221 -14.93 7.78 17.47
N ALA A 222 -14.17 7.40 16.44
CA ALA A 222 -14.66 6.55 15.35
C ALA A 222 -14.86 5.10 15.86
N PRO A 223 -15.98 4.43 15.56
CA PRO A 223 -16.15 3.02 15.89
C PRO A 223 -15.10 2.12 15.19
N ASP A 224 -14.66 1.07 15.87
CA ASP A 224 -13.77 0.06 15.27
C ASP A 224 -14.51 -0.69 14.15
N TYR A 225 -13.79 -0.94 13.05
CA TYR A 225 -14.26 -1.66 11.86
C TYR A 225 -15.54 -1.07 11.23
N SER A 226 -15.78 0.24 11.43
CA SER A 226 -16.90 0.93 10.80
C SER A 226 -16.80 0.85 9.27
N MET A 227 -17.88 0.42 8.62
CA MET A 227 -18.02 0.53 7.17
C MET A 227 -18.44 1.94 6.73
N ASN A 228 -18.93 2.75 7.68
CA ASN A 228 -19.30 4.13 7.44
C ASN A 228 -18.09 5.05 7.62
N ARG A 229 -18.02 6.07 6.77
CA ARG A 229 -17.03 7.15 6.85
C ARG A 229 -17.18 7.91 8.17
N HIS A 230 -16.07 8.10 8.89
CA HIS A 230 -16.02 8.98 10.06
C HIS A 230 -15.11 10.16 9.76
N VAL A 231 -15.66 11.38 9.76
CA VAL A 231 -14.98 12.59 9.32
C VAL A 231 -14.51 13.41 10.51
N ILE A 232 -13.20 13.59 10.60
CA ILE A 232 -12.52 14.47 11.54
C ILE A 232 -12.09 15.73 10.78
N TYR A 233 -12.73 16.85 11.08
CA TYR A 233 -12.34 18.15 10.55
C TYR A 233 -11.34 18.83 11.48
N ILE A 234 -10.17 19.17 10.94
CA ILE A 234 -9.03 19.71 11.70
C ILE A 234 -8.84 21.15 11.24
N LYS A 235 -9.19 22.11 12.11
CA LYS A 235 -9.06 23.53 11.80
C LYS A 235 -7.60 23.92 11.56
N LYS A 236 -7.41 25.12 11.01
CA LYS A 236 -6.08 25.70 10.78
C LYS A 236 -5.27 25.71 12.08
N GLY A 237 -4.00 25.35 11.99
CA GLY A 237 -3.12 25.24 13.13
C GLY A 237 -1.87 24.44 12.84
N LEU A 238 -0.87 24.61 13.71
CA LEU A 238 0.32 23.78 13.78
C LEU A 238 0.17 22.79 14.95
N TYR A 239 -0.17 21.56 14.63
CA TYR A 239 -0.39 20.46 15.57
C TYR A 239 0.91 19.70 15.77
N LYS A 240 1.58 19.91 16.90
CA LYS A 240 2.84 19.23 17.24
C LYS A 240 2.54 17.89 17.92
N GLU A 241 2.14 16.91 17.12
CA GLU A 241 1.68 15.59 17.58
C GLU A 241 2.23 14.48 16.68
N ASN A 242 2.58 13.34 17.28
CA ASN A 242 2.76 12.09 16.54
C ASN A 242 1.43 11.34 16.55
N VAL A 243 0.79 11.24 15.39
CA VAL A 243 -0.55 10.66 15.24
C VAL A 243 -0.47 9.24 14.67
N GLU A 244 -1.17 8.30 15.28
CA GLU A 244 -1.24 6.91 14.82
C GLU A 244 -2.70 6.42 14.74
N ILE A 245 -3.15 6.09 13.52
CA ILE A 245 -4.42 5.46 13.25
C ILE A 245 -4.19 3.96 13.08
N LYS A 246 -4.55 3.18 14.11
CA LYS A 246 -4.33 1.73 14.14
C LYS A 246 -5.30 0.96 13.25
N LYS A 247 -4.94 -0.29 12.91
CA LYS A 247 -5.62 -1.18 11.95
C LYS A 247 -7.13 -1.37 12.15
N LYS A 248 -7.66 -1.17 13.36
CA LYS A 248 -9.09 -1.32 13.67
C LYS A 248 -9.93 -0.12 13.25
N LYS A 249 -9.33 1.06 13.07
CA LYS A 249 -10.08 2.29 12.78
C LYS A 249 -10.26 2.48 11.27
N TRP A 250 -11.25 1.78 10.71
CA TRP A 250 -11.56 1.81 9.28
C TRP A 250 -12.31 3.09 8.87
N ASN A 251 -12.18 3.45 7.59
CA ASN A 251 -12.91 4.52 6.91
C ASN A 251 -12.86 5.89 7.62
N GLN A 252 -11.79 6.17 8.35
CA GLN A 252 -11.55 7.53 8.86
C GLN A 252 -11.15 8.48 7.74
N MET A 253 -11.67 9.70 7.81
CA MET A 253 -11.32 10.78 6.91
C MET A 253 -10.91 12.02 7.69
N MET A 254 -9.75 12.58 7.36
CA MET A 254 -9.25 13.81 7.96
C MET A 254 -9.24 14.93 6.92
N VAL A 255 -9.88 16.06 7.27
CA VAL A 255 -9.98 17.24 6.39
C VAL A 255 -9.41 18.44 7.11
N GLY A 256 -8.43 19.11 6.49
CA GLY A 256 -7.85 20.35 6.99
C GLY A 256 -8.47 21.60 6.37
N ASP A 257 -8.09 22.77 6.89
CA ASP A 257 -8.45 24.09 6.36
C ASP A 257 -7.65 24.49 5.10
N GLY A 258 -6.82 23.58 4.58
CA GLY A 258 -5.95 23.84 3.45
C GLY A 258 -4.57 23.28 3.68
N ILE A 259 -3.90 22.92 2.58
CA ILE A 259 -2.53 22.37 2.60
C ILE A 259 -1.55 23.26 3.38
N ASN A 260 -1.74 24.58 3.41
CA ASN A 260 -0.90 25.52 4.17
C ASN A 260 -1.56 26.01 5.48
N GLY A 261 -2.79 25.60 5.76
CA GLY A 261 -3.56 26.03 6.94
C GLY A 261 -3.48 25.04 8.09
N THR A 262 -3.55 23.73 7.81
CA THR A 262 -3.50 22.67 8.81
C THR A 262 -2.23 21.83 8.65
N ILE A 263 -1.35 21.85 9.66
CA ILE A 263 -0.03 21.22 9.62
C ILE A 263 0.10 20.31 10.84
N ILE A 264 0.39 19.02 10.61
CA ILE A 264 0.72 18.04 11.65
C ILE A 264 2.23 17.81 11.59
N SER A 265 2.92 18.11 12.70
CA SER A 265 4.36 18.27 12.75
C SER A 265 5.00 17.43 13.85
N GLY A 266 6.05 16.69 13.50
CA GLY A 266 6.86 15.90 14.42
C GLY A 266 8.34 16.00 14.07
N ASN A 267 9.20 15.32 14.82
CA ASN A 267 10.65 15.36 14.64
C ASN A 267 11.37 14.08 15.08
N ARG A 268 10.66 12.94 15.18
CA ARG A 268 11.28 11.66 15.51
C ARG A 268 12.22 11.24 14.38
N SER A 269 13.35 10.63 14.74
CA SER A 269 14.40 10.28 13.77
C SER A 269 15.21 9.06 14.18
N TYR A 270 15.88 8.46 13.21
CA TYR A 270 16.76 7.31 13.44
C TYR A 270 17.94 7.62 14.36
N VAL A 271 18.55 8.81 14.20
CA VAL A 271 19.65 9.26 15.05
C VAL A 271 19.22 9.35 16.52
N ASP A 272 17.98 9.77 16.78
CA ASP A 272 17.43 9.89 18.13
C ASP A 272 16.94 8.57 18.74
N GLY A 273 17.24 7.43 18.09
CA GLY A 273 16.93 6.11 18.64
C GLY A 273 15.61 5.51 18.19
N TRP A 274 14.83 6.22 17.37
CA TRP A 274 13.64 5.65 16.76
C TRP A 274 14.02 4.71 15.60
N THR A 275 13.20 3.72 15.33
CA THR A 275 13.26 3.00 14.05
C THR A 275 12.69 3.88 12.94
N THR A 276 13.01 3.60 11.68
CA THR A 276 12.38 4.28 10.54
C THR A 276 10.85 4.13 10.61
N PHE A 277 10.34 2.96 10.97
CA PHE A 277 8.91 2.67 11.08
C PHE A 277 8.17 3.55 12.13
N ARG A 278 8.73 3.72 13.34
CA ARG A 278 8.15 4.58 14.40
C ARG A 278 8.57 6.05 14.34
N SER A 279 9.46 6.42 13.42
CA SER A 279 9.82 7.84 13.21
C SER A 279 8.69 8.67 12.59
N ALA A 280 7.64 8.01 12.08
CA ALA A 280 6.51 8.65 11.43
C ALA A 280 5.84 9.73 12.30
N THR A 281 5.68 10.93 11.75
CA THR A 281 4.84 11.98 12.36
C THR A 281 3.37 11.58 12.28
N PHE A 282 2.93 11.08 11.13
CA PHE A 282 1.60 10.53 10.95
C PHE A 282 1.70 9.09 10.41
N ALA A 283 1.07 8.15 11.08
CA ALA A 283 1.00 6.75 10.68
C ALA A 283 -0.45 6.28 10.56
N VAL A 284 -0.78 5.56 9.48
CA VAL A 284 -2.14 5.04 9.27
C VAL A 284 -2.16 3.62 8.70
N SER A 285 -2.81 2.74 9.45
CA SER A 285 -3.00 1.31 9.16
C SER A 285 -4.47 0.93 8.93
N GLY A 286 -5.42 1.76 9.36
CA GLY A 286 -6.85 1.51 9.21
C GLY A 286 -7.29 1.62 7.76
N ARG A 287 -7.94 0.59 7.22
CA ARG A 287 -8.39 0.50 5.81
C ARG A 287 -9.28 1.67 5.39
N GLY A 288 -9.15 2.10 4.14
CA GLY A 288 -10.02 3.09 3.51
C GLY A 288 -9.78 4.52 4.00
N PHE A 289 -8.60 4.82 4.53
CA PHE A 289 -8.30 6.15 5.07
C PHE A 289 -8.28 7.23 3.98
N ILE A 290 -8.80 8.42 4.28
CA ILE A 290 -8.72 9.57 3.38
C ILE A 290 -8.13 10.77 4.14
N ALA A 291 -7.11 11.40 3.59
CA ALA A 291 -6.65 12.72 4.02
C ALA A 291 -6.85 13.75 2.92
N ARG A 292 -7.29 14.95 3.30
CA ARG A 292 -7.48 16.07 2.39
C ARG A 292 -7.04 17.39 3.00
N ASP A 293 -6.38 18.22 2.19
CA ASP A 293 -6.08 19.62 2.51
C ASP A 293 -5.28 19.77 3.82
N ILE A 294 -4.27 18.91 4.04
CA ILE A 294 -3.43 18.83 5.26
C ILE A 294 -1.94 18.72 4.87
N THR A 295 -1.04 19.33 5.65
CA THR A 295 0.40 19.01 5.63
C THR A 295 0.75 18.02 6.73
N PHE A 296 1.51 16.98 6.38
CA PHE A 296 2.28 16.14 7.31
C PHE A 296 3.75 16.49 7.17
N GLU A 297 4.44 16.79 8.28
CA GLU A 297 5.85 17.15 8.23
C GLU A 297 6.70 16.50 9.33
N ASN A 298 7.92 16.13 8.99
CA ASN A 298 8.95 15.77 9.94
C ASN A 298 10.10 16.79 9.85
N THR A 299 10.36 17.48 10.97
CA THR A 299 11.28 18.61 11.07
C THR A 299 12.67 18.24 11.60
N ALA A 300 12.99 16.95 11.72
CA ALA A 300 14.27 16.47 12.27
C ALA A 300 15.50 17.01 11.51
N GLY A 301 15.40 17.18 10.19
CA GLY A 301 16.48 17.70 9.35
C GLY A 301 17.39 16.61 8.76
N PRO A 302 18.23 16.96 7.77
CA PRO A 302 19.01 15.99 7.01
C PRO A 302 20.17 15.36 7.83
N GLN A 303 20.59 15.99 8.92
CA GLN A 303 21.60 15.46 9.85
C GLN A 303 21.07 14.30 10.70
N LYS A 304 19.74 14.13 10.76
CA LYS A 304 19.06 13.13 11.58
C LYS A 304 18.75 11.82 10.84
N HIS A 305 19.19 11.72 9.58
CA HIS A 305 18.96 10.57 8.70
C HIS A 305 17.46 10.25 8.56
N HIS A 306 17.06 8.97 8.61
CA HIS A 306 15.67 8.56 8.39
C HIS A 306 14.72 9.25 9.36
N ALA A 307 13.74 9.99 8.82
CA ALA A 307 12.77 10.75 9.60
C ALA A 307 11.46 10.90 8.82
N VAL A 308 10.51 10.00 9.09
CA VAL A 308 9.29 9.86 8.31
C VAL A 308 8.26 10.93 8.67
N ALA A 309 7.70 11.60 7.66
CA ALA A 309 6.58 12.53 7.83
C ALA A 309 5.24 11.79 7.79
N LEU A 310 5.05 10.94 6.78
CA LEU A 310 3.84 10.13 6.61
C LEU A 310 4.20 8.67 6.35
N ARG A 311 3.62 7.76 7.13
CA ARG A 311 3.62 6.32 6.88
C ARG A 311 2.20 5.84 6.60
N SER A 312 2.00 5.13 5.51
CA SER A 312 0.73 4.48 5.20
C SER A 312 0.94 3.00 4.89
N ASP A 313 0.21 2.18 5.61
CA ASP A 313 -0.01 0.74 5.41
C ASP A 313 -1.53 0.45 5.34
N SER A 314 -2.30 1.50 5.05
CA SER A 314 -3.74 1.48 4.87
C SER A 314 -4.11 1.11 3.43
N ASP A 315 -4.78 -0.03 3.28
CA ASP A 315 -5.33 -0.45 1.98
C ASP A 315 -6.47 0.48 1.55
N LEU A 316 -6.51 0.78 0.25
CA LEU A 316 -7.48 1.69 -0.37
C LEU A 316 -7.42 3.11 0.23
N SER A 317 -6.22 3.59 0.57
CA SER A 317 -6.04 4.93 1.13
C SER A 317 -5.87 6.01 0.07
N VAL A 318 -6.43 7.19 0.34
CA VAL A 318 -6.35 8.37 -0.54
C VAL A 318 -5.76 9.57 0.19
N PHE A 319 -4.82 10.25 -0.47
CA PHE A 319 -4.28 11.53 -0.03
C PHE A 319 -4.53 12.55 -1.14
N PHE A 320 -5.34 13.57 -0.87
CA PHE A 320 -5.78 14.53 -1.87
C PHE A 320 -5.47 15.97 -1.45
N ARG A 321 -4.64 16.67 -2.23
CA ARG A 321 -4.14 18.01 -1.86
C ARG A 321 -3.44 18.05 -0.51
N CYS A 322 -2.66 17.01 -0.23
CA CYS A 322 -1.81 16.93 0.95
C CYS A 322 -0.39 17.38 0.65
N ALA A 323 0.31 17.90 1.65
CA ALA A 323 1.75 18.07 1.58
C ALA A 323 2.45 17.06 2.51
N ILE A 324 3.54 16.47 2.05
CA ILE A 324 4.39 15.57 2.81
C ILE A 324 5.80 16.14 2.78
N LYS A 325 6.28 16.62 3.92
CA LYS A 325 7.53 17.39 4.00
C LYS A 325 8.52 16.71 4.95
N GLY A 326 9.69 16.36 4.46
CA GLY A 326 10.80 15.90 5.28
C GLY A 326 12.13 16.07 4.54
N TYR A 327 13.11 15.26 4.93
CA TYR A 327 14.38 15.13 4.22
C TYR A 327 14.53 13.68 3.75
N GLN A 328 15.33 12.88 4.45
CA GLN A 328 15.48 11.46 4.16
C GLN A 328 14.25 10.68 4.65
N ASP A 329 13.71 9.79 3.80
CA ASP A 329 12.58 8.90 4.10
C ASP A 329 11.26 9.64 4.39
N SER A 330 10.98 10.74 3.67
CA SER A 330 9.82 11.60 3.97
C SER A 330 8.46 10.88 3.89
N LEU A 331 8.22 10.12 2.82
CA LEU A 331 6.99 9.38 2.57
C LEU A 331 7.25 7.87 2.55
N TYR A 332 6.72 7.20 3.56
CA TYR A 332 6.81 5.74 3.73
C TYR A 332 5.51 5.09 3.24
N THR A 333 5.43 4.79 1.94
CA THR A 333 4.33 3.99 1.35
C THR A 333 4.59 2.52 1.61
N HIS A 334 4.37 2.10 2.86
CA HIS A 334 4.85 0.84 3.42
C HIS A 334 4.31 -0.39 2.69
N THR A 335 2.99 -0.56 2.66
CA THR A 335 2.31 -1.72 2.03
C THR A 335 0.93 -1.34 1.48
N MET A 336 0.24 -2.29 0.84
CA MET A 336 -1.14 -2.16 0.34
C MET A 336 -1.33 -1.18 -0.83
N ARG A 337 -2.59 -0.94 -1.24
CA ARG A 337 -2.93 -0.03 -2.35
C ARG A 337 -3.19 1.38 -1.87
N GLN A 338 -2.53 2.36 -2.51
CA GLN A 338 -2.57 3.77 -2.11
C GLN A 338 -2.70 4.70 -3.33
N PHE A 339 -3.38 5.83 -3.16
CA PHE A 339 -3.52 6.83 -4.21
C PHE A 339 -3.23 8.24 -3.69
N PHE A 340 -2.28 8.93 -4.33
CA PHE A 340 -1.92 10.30 -4.00
C PHE A 340 -2.27 11.20 -5.19
N ARG A 341 -3.07 12.24 -4.95
CA ARG A 341 -3.49 13.16 -6.02
C ARG A 341 -3.35 14.62 -5.63
N GLU A 342 -2.78 15.42 -6.53
CA GLU A 342 -2.55 16.85 -6.32
C GLU A 342 -1.73 17.14 -5.04
N CYS A 343 -0.87 16.20 -4.65
CA CYS A 343 -0.03 16.33 -3.45
C CYS A 343 1.28 17.05 -3.74
N LYS A 344 1.87 17.66 -2.71
CA LYS A 344 3.24 18.19 -2.72
C LYS A 344 4.13 17.34 -1.83
N ILE A 345 5.12 16.66 -2.41
CA ILE A 345 6.02 15.75 -1.69
C ILE A 345 7.44 16.29 -1.81
N THR A 346 8.14 16.48 -0.69
CA THR A 346 9.49 17.04 -0.67
C THR A 346 10.43 16.24 0.21
N GLY A 347 11.67 16.01 -0.25
CA GLY A 347 12.72 15.36 0.55
C GLY A 347 14.06 15.28 -0.18
N THR A 348 14.99 14.48 0.35
CA THR A 348 16.37 14.36 -0.17
C THR A 348 16.70 12.93 -0.62
N VAL A 349 16.98 12.04 0.32
CA VAL A 349 17.36 10.64 0.07
C VAL A 349 16.13 9.76 0.26
N ASP A 350 15.84 8.91 -0.71
CA ASP A 350 14.80 7.88 -0.69
C ASP A 350 13.45 8.40 -0.20
N PHE A 351 13.10 9.63 -0.56
CA PHE A 351 12.02 10.33 0.15
C PHE A 351 10.61 9.84 -0.23
N ILE A 352 10.48 8.93 -1.19
CA ILE A 352 9.33 8.06 -1.44
C ILE A 352 9.84 6.62 -1.48
N PHE A 353 9.47 5.78 -0.51
CA PHE A 353 10.08 4.46 -0.40
C PHE A 353 9.13 3.37 0.13
N ALA A 354 9.64 2.14 0.06
CA ALA A 354 9.00 0.88 0.44
C ALA A 354 8.16 0.20 -0.66
N ASP A 355 7.16 -0.61 -0.29
CA ASP A 355 6.65 -1.70 -1.12
C ASP A 355 5.11 -1.68 -1.29
N ALA A 356 4.48 -0.52 -1.23
CA ALA A 356 3.07 -0.38 -1.63
C ALA A 356 2.87 -0.55 -3.15
N SER A 357 1.63 -0.85 -3.55
CA SER A 357 1.12 -0.53 -4.89
C SER A 357 0.58 0.88 -4.85
N VAL A 358 1.27 1.85 -5.47
CA VAL A 358 0.89 3.27 -5.35
C VAL A 358 0.95 4.00 -6.68
N VAL A 359 -0.08 4.82 -6.91
CA VAL A 359 -0.11 5.79 -8.01
C VAL A 359 -0.10 7.20 -7.44
N PHE A 360 0.85 8.01 -7.92
CA PHE A 360 0.91 9.45 -7.73
C PHE A 360 0.40 10.12 -9.00
N GLN A 361 -0.64 10.94 -8.89
CA GLN A 361 -1.26 11.61 -10.04
C GLN A 361 -1.34 13.12 -9.83
N ASN A 362 -0.83 13.90 -10.78
CA ASN A 362 -0.83 15.37 -10.72
C ASN A 362 -0.10 15.93 -9.47
N CYS A 363 0.90 15.22 -8.96
CA CYS A 363 1.66 15.65 -7.78
C CYS A 363 2.85 16.55 -8.16
N GLN A 364 3.26 17.41 -7.22
CA GLN A 364 4.54 18.11 -7.24
C GLN A 364 5.53 17.32 -6.37
N ILE A 365 6.59 16.78 -6.98
CA ILE A 365 7.61 15.96 -6.33
C ILE A 365 8.93 16.74 -6.39
N LEU A 366 9.34 17.33 -5.26
CA LEU A 366 10.42 18.32 -5.23
C LEU A 366 11.60 17.83 -4.40
N ALA A 367 12.76 17.67 -5.03
CA ALA A 367 14.00 17.34 -4.34
C ALA A 367 14.57 18.56 -3.61
N LYS A 368 14.95 18.41 -2.34
CA LYS A 368 15.49 19.46 -1.49
C LYS A 368 17.01 19.47 -1.47
N GLN A 369 17.59 20.56 -0.98
CA GLN A 369 19.01 20.60 -0.66
C GLN A 369 19.30 19.75 0.58
N GLY A 370 20.15 18.73 0.40
CA GLY A 370 20.61 17.85 1.47
C GLY A 370 21.94 18.27 2.11
N LEU A 371 22.62 17.30 2.72
CA LEU A 371 23.98 17.50 3.24
C LEU A 371 24.99 17.70 2.09
N PRO A 372 26.14 18.35 2.33
CA PRO A 372 27.21 18.41 1.34
C PRO A 372 27.57 17.02 0.79
N ASN A 373 27.71 16.91 -0.54
CA ASN A 373 28.01 15.66 -1.25
C ASN A 373 26.94 14.55 -1.15
N GLN A 374 25.78 14.82 -0.53
CA GLN A 374 24.66 13.90 -0.53
C GLN A 374 24.06 13.83 -1.94
N LYS A 375 23.72 12.60 -2.37
CA LYS A 375 22.96 12.36 -3.59
C LYS A 375 21.49 12.24 -3.21
N ASN A 376 20.62 12.96 -3.91
CA ASN A 376 19.17 12.82 -3.76
C ASN A 376 18.66 11.65 -4.60
N THR A 377 17.70 10.92 -4.05
CA THR A 377 16.98 9.83 -4.71
C THR A 377 15.49 9.99 -4.43
N ILE A 378 14.70 10.15 -5.49
CA ILE A 378 13.26 10.38 -5.33
C ILE A 378 12.56 9.12 -4.84
N THR A 379 12.85 7.98 -5.47
CA THR A 379 12.23 6.69 -5.11
C THR A 379 13.23 5.65 -4.62
N ALA A 380 12.81 4.84 -3.66
CA ALA A 380 13.50 3.62 -3.24
C ALA A 380 12.50 2.47 -3.05
N GLN A 381 12.02 1.94 -4.18
CA GLN A 381 10.96 0.94 -4.18
C GLN A 381 11.51 -0.43 -3.73
N GLY A 382 10.77 -1.09 -2.84
CA GLY A 382 11.22 -2.24 -2.06
C GLY A 382 10.61 -3.59 -2.42
N ARG A 383 10.24 -3.83 -3.68
CA ARG A 383 9.70 -5.14 -4.10
C ARG A 383 10.77 -6.22 -4.06
N LYS A 384 10.57 -7.28 -3.28
CA LYS A 384 11.53 -8.37 -3.06
C LYS A 384 11.19 -9.65 -3.83
N ASP A 385 9.94 -9.83 -4.23
CA ASP A 385 9.50 -11.02 -4.96
C ASP A 385 8.78 -10.61 -6.27
N PRO A 386 9.08 -11.28 -7.41
CA PRO A 386 8.53 -10.89 -8.71
C PRO A 386 7.00 -11.10 -8.78
N ASN A 387 6.44 -11.95 -7.93
CA ASN A 387 5.01 -12.22 -7.83
C ASN A 387 4.26 -11.16 -7.01
N GLN A 388 4.95 -10.24 -6.33
CA GLN A 388 4.28 -9.13 -5.67
C GLN A 388 3.67 -8.17 -6.72
N PRO A 389 2.41 -7.73 -6.51
CA PRO A 389 1.74 -6.76 -7.39
C PRO A 389 2.23 -5.32 -7.18
N THR A 390 3.21 -5.10 -6.30
CA THR A 390 3.63 -3.80 -5.78
C THR A 390 4.50 -3.01 -6.75
N GLY A 391 4.55 -1.70 -6.58
CA GLY A 391 5.32 -0.83 -7.46
C GLY A 391 4.84 0.61 -7.41
N PHE A 392 5.71 1.51 -7.86
CA PHE A 392 5.43 2.94 -7.87
C PHE A 392 5.12 3.40 -9.28
N SER A 393 4.02 4.14 -9.43
CA SER A 393 3.62 4.78 -10.67
C SER A 393 3.47 6.27 -10.47
N ILE A 394 4.31 7.06 -11.14
CA ILE A 394 4.30 8.52 -11.07
C ILE A 394 3.78 9.03 -12.42
N GLN A 395 2.54 9.52 -12.43
CA GLN A 395 1.80 9.89 -13.63
C GLN A 395 1.36 11.36 -13.61
N PHE A 396 1.55 12.11 -14.69
CA PHE A 396 1.16 13.53 -14.79
C PHE A 396 1.77 14.43 -13.70
N CYS A 397 2.88 14.01 -13.12
CA CYS A 397 3.52 14.73 -12.02
C CYS A 397 4.53 15.74 -12.55
N ASN A 398 4.93 16.66 -11.67
CA ASN A 398 6.08 17.53 -11.86
C ASN A 398 7.20 17.09 -10.91
N ILE A 399 8.28 16.57 -11.48
CA ILE A 399 9.51 16.24 -10.76
C ILE A 399 10.50 17.38 -10.96
N SER A 400 10.84 18.10 -9.90
CA SER A 400 11.72 19.28 -9.98
C SER A 400 12.57 19.45 -8.71
N ALA A 401 13.43 20.47 -8.68
CA ALA A 401 14.07 20.93 -7.45
C ALA A 401 13.10 21.82 -6.63
N ASP A 402 13.15 21.68 -5.30
CA ASP A 402 12.55 22.64 -4.38
C ASP A 402 13.41 23.92 -4.34
N ALA A 403 12.86 24.99 -3.76
CA ALA A 403 13.47 26.32 -3.82
C ALA A 403 14.91 26.37 -3.25
N ASP A 404 15.22 25.54 -2.25
CA ASP A 404 16.54 25.47 -1.63
C ASP A 404 17.60 24.76 -2.47
N LEU A 405 17.19 23.86 -3.37
CA LEU A 405 18.08 23.09 -4.25
C LEU A 405 18.39 23.83 -5.56
N LEU A 406 17.53 24.76 -5.99
CA LEU A 406 17.70 25.49 -7.27
C LEU A 406 19.12 26.06 -7.49
N PRO A 407 19.79 26.69 -6.50
CA PRO A 407 21.14 27.22 -6.68
C PRO A 407 22.22 26.13 -6.80
N PHE A 408 21.90 24.89 -6.42
CA PHE A 408 22.84 23.78 -6.25
C PHE A 408 22.54 22.58 -7.16
N VAL A 409 21.61 22.71 -8.11
CA VAL A 409 21.22 21.61 -9.03
C VAL A 409 22.41 20.97 -9.76
N ASN A 410 23.46 21.76 -10.03
CA ASN A 410 24.67 21.26 -10.70
C ASN A 410 25.61 20.50 -9.76
N SER A 411 25.63 20.85 -8.46
CA SER A 411 26.54 20.28 -7.45
C SER A 411 25.90 19.17 -6.62
N THR A 412 24.57 19.13 -6.51
CA THR A 412 23.82 18.15 -5.72
C THR A 412 23.13 17.16 -6.69
N PRO A 413 23.70 15.97 -6.93
CA PRO A 413 23.13 15.01 -7.89
C PRO A 413 21.76 14.52 -7.41
N THR A 414 20.75 14.58 -8.30
CA THR A 414 19.41 14.03 -8.03
C THR A 414 19.06 12.96 -9.06
N TYR A 415 18.48 11.86 -8.59
CA TYR A 415 18.07 10.70 -9.40
C TYR A 415 16.60 10.37 -9.15
N LEU A 416 15.93 9.80 -10.15
CA LEU A 416 14.56 9.29 -10.12
C LEU A 416 14.39 8.18 -9.06
N GLY A 417 15.43 7.40 -8.80
CA GLY A 417 15.43 6.44 -7.72
C GLY A 417 16.59 5.46 -7.73
N ARG A 418 16.52 4.49 -6.81
CA ARG A 418 17.48 3.39 -6.65
C ARG A 418 16.83 2.11 -6.09
N PRO A 419 17.32 0.91 -6.44
CA PRO A 419 16.63 -0.34 -6.14
C PRO A 419 16.88 -0.82 -4.71
N ARG A 420 15.95 -0.53 -3.81
CA ARG A 420 16.03 -0.96 -2.40
C ARG A 420 16.03 -2.48 -2.25
N LYS A 421 15.34 -3.19 -3.15
CA LYS A 421 15.20 -4.66 -3.17
C LYS A 421 15.31 -5.21 -4.59
N LEU A 422 15.50 -6.53 -4.69
CA LEU A 422 15.92 -7.24 -5.89
C LEU A 422 15.02 -7.00 -7.11
N TYR A 423 13.71 -6.87 -6.91
CA TYR A 423 12.75 -6.69 -8.00
C TYR A 423 12.14 -5.29 -8.01
N SER A 424 12.88 -4.28 -7.51
CA SER A 424 12.43 -2.89 -7.41
C SER A 424 11.69 -2.43 -8.66
N ARG A 425 10.49 -1.86 -8.51
CA ARG A 425 9.62 -1.54 -9.65
C ARG A 425 9.05 -0.13 -9.56
N THR A 426 9.51 0.74 -10.46
CA THR A 426 9.09 2.14 -10.55
C THR A 426 8.90 2.54 -12.01
N ILE A 427 7.80 3.22 -12.31
CA ILE A 427 7.59 3.88 -13.59
C ILE A 427 7.34 5.37 -13.40
N ILE A 428 7.99 6.18 -14.23
CA ILE A 428 7.70 7.61 -14.38
C ILE A 428 7.08 7.79 -15.75
N MET A 429 5.84 8.26 -15.83
CA MET A 429 5.14 8.39 -17.09
C MET A 429 4.36 9.70 -17.22
N GLN A 430 4.34 10.25 -18.44
CA GLN A 430 3.58 11.45 -18.79
C GLN A 430 3.82 12.63 -17.84
N SER A 431 5.03 12.70 -17.29
CA SER A 431 5.39 13.63 -16.23
C SER A 431 6.44 14.63 -16.73
N TYR A 432 6.41 15.83 -16.17
CA TYR A 432 7.48 16.80 -16.35
C TYR A 432 8.67 16.42 -15.49
N ILE A 433 9.86 16.38 -16.07
CA ILE A 433 11.13 16.15 -15.38
C ILE A 433 12.03 17.37 -15.59
N GLY A 434 12.30 18.09 -14.51
CA GLY A 434 13.16 19.27 -14.47
C GLY A 434 14.65 18.94 -14.60
N ASN A 435 15.46 19.98 -14.77
CA ASN A 435 16.91 19.87 -15.00
C ASN A 435 17.73 19.44 -13.78
N ALA A 436 17.09 19.30 -12.61
CA ALA A 436 17.73 18.79 -11.40
C ALA A 436 18.09 17.30 -11.52
N VAL A 437 17.35 16.53 -12.34
CA VAL A 437 17.58 15.10 -12.53
C VAL A 437 18.79 14.89 -13.45
N ARG A 438 19.75 14.09 -12.99
CA ARG A 438 20.95 13.75 -13.76
C ARG A 438 20.60 12.96 -15.04
N PRO A 439 21.37 13.10 -16.13
CA PRO A 439 21.11 12.37 -17.38
C PRO A 439 21.00 10.85 -17.21
N GLN A 440 21.77 10.27 -16.28
CA GLN A 440 21.72 8.85 -15.91
C GLN A 440 20.32 8.41 -15.46
N GLY A 441 19.53 9.33 -14.89
CA GLY A 441 18.17 9.10 -14.41
C GLY A 441 18.12 8.31 -13.10
N TRP A 442 18.79 7.17 -13.02
CA TRP A 442 18.70 6.22 -11.92
C TRP A 442 20.08 6.01 -11.27
N LEU A 443 20.08 5.61 -9.99
CA LEU A 443 21.29 5.38 -9.20
C LEU A 443 21.33 3.93 -8.69
N GLU A 444 22.49 3.29 -8.75
CA GLU A 444 22.69 1.96 -8.20
C GLU A 444 22.47 1.95 -6.68
N TRP A 445 21.98 0.83 -6.14
CA TRP A 445 21.91 0.65 -4.68
C TRP A 445 23.29 0.29 -4.13
N ASN A 446 23.89 -0.76 -4.68
CA ASN A 446 25.24 -1.20 -4.38
C ASN A 446 25.78 -2.03 -5.56
N GLN A 447 26.80 -1.51 -6.26
CA GLN A 447 27.40 -2.19 -7.42
C GLN A 447 26.35 -2.65 -8.44
N ASP A 448 26.30 -3.95 -8.75
CA ASP A 448 25.42 -4.59 -9.72
C ASP A 448 24.13 -5.16 -9.11
N PHE A 449 23.89 -4.95 -7.81
CA PHE A 449 22.68 -5.43 -7.13
C PHE A 449 21.41 -4.96 -7.84
N ALA A 450 20.53 -5.92 -8.15
CA ALA A 450 19.21 -5.75 -8.75
C ALA A 450 19.17 -5.17 -10.18
N LEU A 451 20.30 -4.80 -10.79
CA LEU A 451 20.31 -4.08 -12.07
C LEU A 451 19.71 -4.88 -13.24
N ASP A 452 19.70 -6.20 -13.14
CA ASP A 452 19.17 -7.14 -14.12
C ASP A 452 17.71 -7.56 -13.85
N THR A 453 17.21 -7.33 -12.64
CA THR A 453 15.96 -7.89 -12.11
C THR A 453 14.93 -6.81 -11.72
N LEU A 454 15.39 -5.58 -11.49
CA LEU A 454 14.53 -4.41 -11.32
C LEU A 454 13.71 -4.13 -12.60
N TYR A 455 12.65 -3.36 -12.46
CA TYR A 455 11.86 -2.83 -13.58
C TYR A 455 11.71 -1.32 -13.41
N TYR A 456 12.63 -0.56 -14.02
CA TYR A 456 12.58 0.90 -14.05
C TYR A 456 12.20 1.39 -15.43
N ALA A 457 11.10 2.11 -15.50
CA ALA A 457 10.50 2.50 -16.77
C ALA A 457 10.23 4.00 -16.88
N GLU A 458 10.37 4.51 -18.10
CA GLU A 458 9.98 5.86 -18.47
C GLU A 458 9.08 5.83 -19.71
N PHE A 459 7.97 6.59 -19.70
CA PHE A 459 7.03 6.63 -20.82
C PHE A 459 6.49 8.05 -21.05
N MET A 460 6.75 8.63 -22.22
CA MET A 460 6.23 9.95 -22.62
C MET A 460 6.46 11.08 -21.60
N ASN A 461 7.58 11.07 -20.89
CA ASN A 461 7.98 12.19 -20.04
C ASN A 461 8.47 13.36 -20.89
N PHE A 462 8.41 14.57 -20.34
CA PHE A 462 8.81 15.80 -21.03
C PHE A 462 9.56 16.74 -20.08
N GLY A 463 10.18 17.78 -20.63
CA GLY A 463 11.01 18.72 -19.87
C GLY A 463 12.52 18.43 -19.98
N PRO A 464 13.36 19.32 -19.44
CA PRO A 464 14.81 19.30 -19.67
C PRO A 464 15.53 18.07 -19.08
N GLY A 465 14.97 17.42 -18.04
CA GLY A 465 15.52 16.19 -17.46
C GLY A 465 14.98 14.90 -18.07
N ALA A 466 14.04 14.97 -19.01
CA ALA A 466 13.36 13.80 -19.59
C ALA A 466 14.13 13.13 -20.74
N GLY A 467 15.28 13.69 -21.17
CA GLY A 467 16.08 13.13 -22.25
C GLY A 467 16.61 11.72 -21.92
N LEU A 468 16.34 10.75 -22.79
CA LEU A 468 16.69 9.35 -22.56
C LEU A 468 18.11 8.97 -22.99
N GLY A 469 18.77 9.80 -23.81
CA GLY A 469 20.07 9.45 -24.42
C GLY A 469 21.24 9.30 -23.44
N GLY A 470 21.10 9.80 -22.20
CA GLY A 470 22.13 9.67 -21.15
C GLY A 470 21.79 8.67 -20.05
N ARG A 471 20.69 7.91 -20.20
CA ARG A 471 20.20 6.99 -19.17
C ARG A 471 21.14 5.79 -19.00
N VAL A 472 21.08 5.21 -17.80
CA VAL A 472 21.77 3.96 -17.47
C VAL A 472 21.44 2.84 -18.47
N GLN A 473 22.38 1.92 -18.68
CA GLN A 473 22.26 0.80 -19.64
C GLN A 473 21.97 -0.53 -18.93
N TRP A 474 21.25 -0.48 -17.81
CA TRP A 474 20.93 -1.67 -17.01
C TRP A 474 19.88 -2.54 -17.72
N PRO A 475 19.96 -3.88 -17.67
CA PRO A 475 18.95 -4.73 -18.30
C PRO A 475 17.52 -4.50 -17.77
N GLY A 476 17.37 -4.14 -16.49
CA GLY A 476 16.08 -3.80 -15.89
C GLY A 476 15.55 -2.38 -16.20
N TYR A 477 16.32 -1.56 -16.94
CA TYR A 477 15.86 -0.24 -17.38
C TYR A 477 15.13 -0.32 -18.73
N HIS A 478 14.00 0.37 -18.83
CA HIS A 478 13.10 0.30 -19.97
C HIS A 478 12.61 1.69 -20.40
N ALA A 479 13.10 2.18 -21.54
CA ALA A 479 12.49 3.28 -22.27
C ALA A 479 11.26 2.77 -23.04
N LEU A 480 10.06 2.96 -22.48
CA LEU A 480 8.84 2.40 -23.07
C LEU A 480 8.37 3.25 -24.25
N ASN A 481 8.05 2.58 -25.36
CA ASN A 481 7.41 3.17 -26.54
C ASN A 481 5.99 2.61 -26.78
N ASN A 482 5.60 1.56 -26.03
CA ASN A 482 4.34 0.87 -26.18
C ASN A 482 3.36 1.25 -25.06
N SER A 483 2.23 1.85 -25.44
CA SER A 483 1.16 2.22 -24.51
C SER A 483 0.54 1.03 -23.78
N ALA A 484 0.55 -0.18 -24.35
CA ALA A 484 0.07 -1.37 -23.67
C ALA A 484 0.94 -1.76 -22.46
N GLN A 485 2.26 -1.57 -22.55
CA GLN A 485 3.17 -1.83 -21.42
C GLN A 485 3.02 -0.78 -20.32
N ALA A 486 2.95 0.52 -20.69
CA ALA A 486 2.72 1.60 -19.74
C ALA A 486 1.32 1.51 -19.09
N GLY A 487 0.32 1.02 -19.85
CA GLY A 487 -1.05 0.81 -19.39
C GLY A 487 -1.18 -0.09 -18.16
N ASN A 488 -0.24 -1.02 -17.95
CA ASN A 488 -0.23 -1.89 -16.76
C ASN A 488 0.03 -1.13 -15.45
N PHE A 489 0.55 0.09 -15.53
CA PHE A 489 0.90 0.91 -14.38
C PHE A 489 -0.09 2.05 -14.12
N THR A 490 -1.20 2.12 -14.84
CA THR A 490 -2.22 3.15 -14.63
C THR A 490 -3.05 2.85 -13.39
N VAL A 491 -3.84 3.84 -12.95
CA VAL A 491 -4.76 3.72 -11.81
C VAL A 491 -5.66 2.48 -11.92
N ALA A 492 -6.25 2.24 -13.09
CA ALA A 492 -7.16 1.11 -13.32
C ALA A 492 -6.49 -0.27 -13.23
N ARG A 493 -5.16 -0.36 -13.39
CA ARG A 493 -4.43 -1.64 -13.51
C ARG A 493 -3.54 -1.93 -12.32
N LEU A 494 -2.75 -0.95 -11.86
CA LEU A 494 -1.79 -1.17 -10.77
C LEU A 494 -2.44 -1.24 -9.38
N ILE A 495 -3.50 -0.44 -9.18
CA ILE A 495 -4.21 -0.32 -7.90
C ILE A 495 -5.71 -0.59 -8.04
N GLU A 496 -6.14 -1.07 -9.21
CA GLU A 496 -7.53 -1.39 -9.52
C GLU A 496 -8.49 -0.27 -9.13
N GLY A 497 -8.07 0.98 -9.37
CA GLY A 497 -8.71 2.18 -8.85
C GLY A 497 -10.19 2.30 -9.20
N ASP A 498 -10.61 1.78 -10.36
CA ASP A 498 -12.01 1.80 -10.80
C ASP A 498 -12.96 1.07 -9.83
N LEU A 499 -12.44 0.13 -9.03
CA LEU A 499 -13.22 -0.63 -8.06
C LEU A 499 -13.52 0.15 -6.77
N TRP A 500 -12.73 1.18 -6.42
CA TRP A 500 -12.78 1.80 -5.09
C TRP A 500 -12.58 3.32 -5.05
N LEU A 501 -11.92 3.94 -6.03
CA LEU A 501 -11.72 5.40 -6.08
C LEU A 501 -12.98 6.21 -6.41
N PRO A 502 -13.90 5.82 -7.32
CA PRO A 502 -15.07 6.65 -7.67
C PRO A 502 -15.88 7.06 -6.44
N SER A 503 -15.98 6.13 -5.53
CA SER A 503 -16.64 6.21 -4.25
C SER A 503 -16.07 7.27 -3.33
N THR A 504 -14.76 7.48 -3.38
CA THR A 504 -14.08 8.47 -2.53
C THR A 504 -14.48 9.90 -2.90
N GLY A 505 -14.96 10.13 -4.14
CA GLY A 505 -15.24 11.46 -4.68
C GLY A 505 -14.03 12.17 -5.27
N VAL A 506 -12.81 11.63 -5.10
CA VAL A 506 -11.60 12.14 -5.74
C VAL A 506 -11.67 11.79 -7.22
N LYS A 507 -11.67 12.79 -8.10
CA LYS A 507 -11.52 12.57 -9.55
C LYS A 507 -10.17 11.93 -9.83
N TYR A 508 -10.05 11.13 -10.88
CA TYR A 508 -8.77 10.56 -11.29
C TYR A 508 -8.82 10.18 -12.77
N THR A 509 -7.65 10.07 -13.39
CA THR A 509 -7.50 9.49 -14.72
C THR A 509 -7.18 8.01 -14.58
N ALA A 510 -8.08 7.14 -15.05
CA ALA A 510 -7.98 5.69 -14.90
C ALA A 510 -6.85 5.05 -15.73
N GLY A 511 -6.62 5.57 -16.94
CA GLY A 511 -5.67 5.07 -17.93
C GLY A 511 -4.52 6.05 -18.24
N LEU A 512 -3.96 5.98 -19.44
CA LEU A 512 -2.92 6.89 -19.93
C LEU A 512 -3.46 8.27 -20.37
N GLY A 513 -4.76 8.54 -20.22
CA GLY A 513 -5.38 9.72 -20.83
C GLY A 513 -5.46 9.61 -22.36
N ALA A 514 -6.44 10.28 -22.96
CA ALA A 514 -6.56 10.44 -24.40
C ALA A 514 -5.97 11.79 -24.82
#